data_AF-A0A7J8GI37-F1
#
_entry.id   AF-A0A7J8GI37-F1
#
_cell.length_a   1.000
_cell.length_b   1.000
_cell.length_c   1.000
_cell.angle_alpha   90.00
_cell.angle_beta   90.00
_cell.angle_gamma   90.00
#
_symmetry.space_group_name_H-M   'P 1'
#
loop_
_entity.id
_entity.type
_entity.pdbx_description
1 polymer ?
#
loop_
_entity_poly.entity_id
_entity_poly.type
_entity_poly.pdbx_seq_one_letter_code
_entity_poly.pdbx_strand_id
1 'polypeptide(L)'
;MTELQSALLLRRQLAELNKNPVEGFSAGLIDDNDLYRWEVLIIGPPDTLYEGGVFKAHLTFPKDYPLRPPKMKFITEIWHPNGKFI
;
A
#
# COMPACT_ATOMS: atom_id res chain seq x y z
N MET A 1 -5.28 -21.70 2.59
CA MET A 1 -6.33 -20.74 2.19
C MET A 1 -6.25 -20.60 0.68
N THR A 2 -7.38 -20.58 -0.02
CA THR A 2 -7.39 -20.61 -1.50
C THR A 2 -7.21 -19.21 -2.08
N GLU A 3 -6.60 -19.10 -3.26
CA GLU A 3 -6.37 -17.82 -3.96
C GLU A 3 -7.67 -17.00 -4.11
N LEU A 4 -8.80 -17.68 -4.33
CA LEU A 4 -10.13 -17.07 -4.42
C LEU A 4 -10.50 -16.26 -3.16
N GLN A 5 -10.22 -16.79 -1.96
CA GLN A 5 -10.53 -16.09 -0.72
C GLN A 5 -9.68 -14.82 -0.57
N SER A 6 -8.40 -14.88 -0.95
CA SER A 6 -7.51 -13.72 -0.92
C SER A 6 -7.96 -12.61 -1.88
N ALA A 7 -8.37 -12.98 -3.10
CA ALA A 7 -8.88 -12.03 -4.09
C ALA A 7 -10.17 -11.35 -3.64
N LEU A 8 -11.11 -12.11 -3.05
CA LEU A 8 -12.36 -11.54 -2.52
C LEU A 8 -12.09 -10.54 -1.40
N LEU A 9 -11.16 -10.85 -0.50
CA LEU A 9 -10.76 -9.95 0.57
C LEU A 9 -10.14 -8.66 0.03
N LEU A 10 -9.18 -8.76 -0.90
CA LEU A 10 -8.52 -7.59 -1.49
C LEU A 10 -9.49 -6.69 -2.26
N ARG A 11 -10.41 -7.27 -3.04
CA ARG A 11 -11.47 -6.49 -3.71
C ARG A 11 -12.34 -5.72 -2.72
N ARG A 12 -12.73 -6.36 -1.63
CA ARG A 12 -13.52 -5.72 -0.57
C ARG A 12 -12.73 -4.58 0.09
N GLN A 13 -11.47 -4.81 0.44
CA GLN A 13 -10.61 -3.80 1.05
C GLN A 13 -10.38 -2.59 0.12
N LEU A 14 -10.16 -2.83 -1.17
CA LEU A 14 -10.02 -1.76 -2.17
C LEU A 14 -11.31 -0.95 -2.31
N ALA A 15 -12.46 -1.63 -2.40
CA ALA A 15 -13.75 -0.95 -2.47
C ALA A 15 -14.03 -0.11 -1.21
N GLU A 16 -13.65 -0.60 -0.04
CA GLU A 16 -13.80 0.12 1.22
C GLU A 16 -12.93 1.38 1.26
N LEU A 17 -11.67 1.30 0.84
CA LEU A 17 -10.78 2.47 0.77
C LEU A 17 -11.26 3.51 -0.24
N ASN A 18 -11.84 3.07 -1.36
CA ASN A 18 -12.42 3.99 -2.35
C ASN A 18 -13.69 4.69 -1.81
N LYS A 19 -14.48 3.99 -1.00
CA LYS A 19 -15.72 4.54 -0.43
C LYS A 19 -15.45 5.42 0.78
N ASN A 20 -14.52 5.00 1.62
CA ASN A 20 -14.16 5.61 2.90
C ASN A 20 -12.65 5.86 2.90
N PRO A 21 -12.18 6.91 2.21
CA PRO A 21 -10.76 7.22 2.16
C PRO A 21 -10.22 7.54 3.56
N VAL A 22 -9.02 7.06 3.83
CA VAL A 22 -8.33 7.30 5.10
C VAL A 22 -7.44 8.52 4.94
N GLU A 23 -7.41 9.40 5.94
CA GLU A 23 -6.54 10.56 5.91
C GLU A 23 -5.06 10.17 5.95
N GLY A 24 -4.22 10.90 5.24
CA GLY A 24 -2.78 10.70 5.23
C GLY A 24 -2.25 9.67 4.23
N PHE A 25 -3.10 8.90 3.55
CA PHE A 25 -2.68 8.12 2.40
C PHE A 25 -3.81 7.85 1.39
N SER A 26 -3.43 7.51 0.16
CA SER A 26 -4.34 6.90 -0.83
C SER A 26 -3.74 5.61 -1.34
N ALA A 27 -4.57 4.66 -1.75
CA ALA A 27 -4.14 3.38 -2.28
C ALA A 27 -5.01 2.96 -3.47
N GLY A 28 -4.38 2.37 -4.48
CA GLY A 28 -5.04 1.89 -5.69
C GLY A 28 -4.25 0.77 -6.36
N LEU A 29 -4.79 0.18 -7.43
CA LEU A 29 -4.07 -0.81 -8.21
C LEU A 29 -3.01 -0.13 -9.08
N ILE A 30 -1.85 -0.78 -9.24
CA ILE A 30 -0.84 -0.34 -10.23
C ILE A 30 -1.37 -0.60 -11.65
N ASP A 31 -2.05 -1.74 -11.81
CA ASP A 31 -2.69 -2.20 -13.05
C ASP A 31 -4.03 -2.84 -12.66
N ASP A 32 -5.13 -2.43 -13.31
CA ASP A 32 -6.47 -2.95 -13.04
C ASP A 32 -6.59 -4.47 -13.28
N ASN A 33 -5.65 -5.05 -14.04
CA ASN A 33 -5.57 -6.48 -14.28
C ASN A 33 -4.80 -7.25 -13.18
N ASP A 34 -4.11 -6.57 -12.26
CA ASP A 34 -3.36 -7.19 -11.16
C ASP A 34 -3.79 -6.68 -9.78
N LEU A 35 -4.77 -7.38 -9.21
CA LEU A 35 -5.30 -7.12 -7.87
C LEU A 35 -4.26 -7.24 -6.74
N TYR A 36 -3.11 -7.89 -6.97
CA TYR A 36 -2.13 -8.17 -5.91
C TYR A 36 -1.01 -7.14 -5.84
N ARG A 37 -1.04 -6.10 -6.68
CA ARG A 37 -0.02 -5.05 -6.73
C ARG A 37 -0.65 -3.66 -6.64
N TRP A 38 -0.45 -3.02 -5.50
CA TRP A 38 -1.06 -1.73 -5.20
C TRP A 38 0.01 -0.63 -5.19
N GLU A 39 -0.37 0.56 -5.66
CA GLU A 39 0.36 1.81 -5.42
C GLU A 39 -0.28 2.51 -4.21
N VAL A 40 0.56 3.06 -3.35
CA VAL A 40 0.15 3.84 -2.19
C VAL A 40 0.88 5.17 -2.22
N LEU A 41 0.15 6.27 -2.05
CA LEU A 41 0.73 7.59 -1.82
C LEU A 41 0.53 7.95 -0.35
N ILE A 42 1.61 8.26 0.35
CA ILE A 42 1.61 8.60 1.78
C ILE A 42 1.98 10.05 1.95
N ILE A 43 1.18 10.79 2.70
CA ILE A 43 1.47 12.16 3.11
C ILE A 43 2.30 12.08 4.39
N GLY A 44 3.42 12.80 4.40
CA GLY A 44 4.27 12.93 5.58
C GLY A 44 3.49 13.52 6.76
N PRO A 45 3.44 12.84 7.91
CA PRO A 45 2.65 13.28 9.05
C PRO A 45 3.13 14.63 9.60
N PRO A 46 2.23 15.46 10.18
CA PRO A 46 2.60 16.70 10.85
C PRO A 46 3.51 16.43 12.04
N ASP A 47 4.33 17.41 12.39
CA ASP A 47 5.29 17.37 13.49
C ASP A 47 6.36 16.26 13.33
N THR A 48 6.71 15.91 12.08
CA THR A 48 7.78 14.96 11.76
C THR A 48 8.76 15.54 10.74
N LEU A 49 9.94 14.92 10.59
CA LEU A 49 10.92 15.29 9.56
C LEU A 49 10.41 15.12 8.12
N TYR A 50 9.27 14.47 7.93
CA TYR A 50 8.68 14.17 6.63
C TYR A 50 7.46 15.03 6.33
N GLU A 51 7.02 15.89 7.26
CA GLU A 51 5.82 16.72 7.13
C GLU A 51 5.73 17.43 5.78
N GLY A 52 4.56 17.33 5.14
CA GLY A 52 4.30 17.91 3.82
C GLY A 52 4.90 17.12 2.64
N GLY A 53 5.72 16.09 2.89
CA GLY A 53 6.24 15.20 1.86
C GLY A 53 5.18 14.27 1.27
N VAL A 54 5.38 13.84 0.02
CA VAL A 54 4.52 12.84 -0.64
C VAL A 54 5.38 11.65 -1.07
N PHE A 55 5.13 10.49 -0.47
CA PHE A 55 5.94 9.30 -0.63
C PHE A 55 5.14 8.20 -1.34
N LYS A 56 5.56 7.85 -2.55
CA LYS A 56 5.02 6.73 -3.30
C LYS A 56 5.63 5.43 -2.81
N ALA A 57 4.80 4.41 -2.63
CA ALA A 57 5.21 3.05 -2.29
C ALA A 57 4.40 2.02 -3.08
N HIS A 58 4.98 0.83 -3.29
CA HIS A 58 4.29 -0.33 -3.82
C HIS A 58 4.04 -1.35 -2.72
N LEU A 59 2.82 -1.90 -2.69
CA LEU A 59 2.42 -3.00 -1.82
C LEU A 59 2.16 -4.24 -2.68
N THR A 60 2.87 -5.33 -2.40
CA THR A 60 2.74 -6.60 -3.15
C THR A 60 2.20 -7.68 -2.22
N PHE A 61 0.99 -8.15 -2.51
CA PHE A 61 0.29 -9.16 -1.73
C PHE A 61 0.62 -10.57 -2.21
N PRO A 62 0.86 -11.53 -1.30
CA PRO A 62 0.99 -12.93 -1.70
C PRO A 62 -0.40 -13.55 -1.95
N LYS A 63 -0.45 -14.62 -2.75
CA LYS A 63 -1.70 -15.33 -3.12
C LYS A 63 -2.41 -16.01 -1.96
N ASP A 64 -1.72 -16.19 -0.84
CA ASP A 64 -2.25 -16.75 0.40
C ASP A 64 -2.50 -15.69 1.48
N TYR A 65 -2.51 -14.40 1.11
CA TYR A 65 -2.99 -13.33 1.99
C TYR A 65 -4.42 -13.63 2.49
N PRO A 66 -4.74 -13.39 3.78
CA PRO A 66 -3.93 -12.71 4.80
C PRO A 66 -3.03 -13.62 5.65
N LEU A 67 -2.82 -14.90 5.30
CA LEU A 67 -1.94 -15.78 6.07
C LEU A 67 -0.49 -15.31 6.06
N ARG A 68 -0.03 -14.76 4.93
CA ARG A 68 1.26 -14.08 4.82
C ARG A 68 1.05 -12.58 4.53
N PRO A 69 1.88 -11.71 5.13
CA PRO A 69 1.75 -10.28 4.97
C PRO A 69 2.15 -9.83 3.55
N PRO A 70 1.64 -8.67 3.09
CA PRO A 70 2.20 -8.03 1.92
C PRO A 70 3.63 -7.53 2.16
N LYS A 71 4.37 -7.31 1.07
CA LYS A 71 5.65 -6.59 1.10
C LYS A 71 5.45 -5.16 0.63
N MET A 72 6.02 -4.21 1.34
CA MET A 72 6.01 -2.80 0.97
C MET A 72 7.39 -2.35 0.51
N LYS A 73 7.45 -1.51 -0.53
CA LYS A 73 8.68 -0.87 -1.00
C LYS A 73 8.40 0.59 -1.36
N PHE A 74 9.15 1.52 -0.76
CA PHE A 74 9.14 2.91 -1.20
C PHE A 74 9.73 3.03 -2.61
N ILE A 75 9.05 3.81 -3.45
CA ILE A 75 9.46 4.17 -4.81
C ILE A 75 10.06 5.58 -4.79
N THR A 76 9.47 6.48 -4.03
CA THR A 76 10.11 7.74 -3.68
C THR A 76 11.35 7.46 -2.84
N GLU A 77 12.48 8.06 -3.21
CA GLU A 77 13.68 8.03 -2.38
C GLU A 77 13.38 8.70 -1.04
N ILE A 78 13.57 7.96 0.05
CA ILE A 78 13.27 8.42 1.40
C ILE A 78 14.46 8.14 2.31
N TRP A 79 14.80 9.14 3.13
CA TRP A 79 15.76 8.94 4.20
C TRP A 79 15.04 8.42 5.45
N HIS A 80 14.96 7.12 5.71
CA HIS A 80 14.39 6.57 6.96
C HIS A 80 15.11 5.29 7.46
N PRO A 81 15.46 5.14 8.77
CA PRO A 81 16.24 4.00 9.27
C PRO A 81 15.67 2.61 8.91
N ASN A 82 14.34 2.49 8.90
CA ASN A 82 13.63 1.25 8.56
C ASN A 82 13.25 1.13 7.07
N GLY A 83 13.38 2.21 6.30
CA GLY A 83 12.99 2.29 4.89
C GLY A 83 14.26 2.38 4.06
N LYS A 84 14.77 1.22 3.67
CA LYS A 84 16.09 1.03 3.04
C LYS A 84 16.61 2.24 2.24
N PHE A 85 17.77 2.70 2.71
CA PHE A 85 18.66 3.71 2.14
C PHE A 85 19.50 3.23 0.96
N ILE A 86 19.70 4.15 0.01
CA ILE A 86 20.67 4.18 -1.11
C ILE A 86 20.76 2.92 -1.98
#